data_AF-A0A821M290-F1
#
_entry.id   AF-A0A821M290-F1
#
_cell.length_a   1.000
_cell.length_b   1.000
_cell.length_c   1.000
_cell.angle_alpha   90.00
_cell.angle_beta   90.00
_cell.angle_gamma   90.00
#
_symmetry.space_group_name_H-M   'P 1'
#
loop_
_entity.id
_entity.type
_entity.pdbx_description
1 polymer ?
#
loop_
_entity_poly.entity_id
_entity_poly.type
_entity_poly.pdbx_seq_one_letter_code
_entity_poly.pdbx_strand_id
1 'polypeptide(L)'
;MRATQEFGNALEHFALVDIRDENGERLQSFHFRDLHGHFLEYLERGFPLMDNNRAYRYLHHSQSQIRSSQFWFYHHEPGLNRSLDEAYEWMGTFDAERNVAKNASRIALCFSTTTPTIEIDPQYVHSIPDIKTTDEKLVFTDGCGTLSEKLSHDIRKSLGKGPFSVVQFRYAGAKGVVSVNPQLGPGYRLCIRRSMDKF
;
A
#
# COMPACT_ATOMS: atom_id res chain seq x y z
N MET A 1 3.34 7.58 -4.74
CA MET A 1 3.35 6.32 -3.98
C MET A 1 3.94 6.63 -2.61
N ARG A 2 3.53 5.99 -1.51
CA ARG A 2 4.15 6.30 -0.20
C ARG A 2 5.64 5.96 -0.20
N ALA A 3 5.99 4.83 -0.82
CA ALA A 3 7.36 4.39 -1.04
C ALA A 3 8.22 5.44 -1.80
N THR A 4 7.69 6.12 -2.82
CA THR A 4 8.48 7.05 -3.65
C THR A 4 8.88 8.34 -2.93
N GLN A 5 8.32 8.65 -1.77
CA GLN A 5 8.78 9.81 -0.97
C GLN A 5 10.02 9.47 -0.14
N GLU A 6 10.30 8.18 0.03
CA GLU A 6 11.24 7.63 1.00
C GLU A 6 12.40 6.87 0.34
N PHE A 7 12.25 6.49 -0.93
CA PHE A 7 13.19 5.67 -1.68
C PHE A 7 13.88 6.39 -2.84
N GLY A 8 13.83 7.73 -2.83
CA GLY A 8 14.36 8.58 -3.90
C GLY A 8 13.32 8.92 -4.96
N ASN A 9 13.72 9.74 -5.94
CA ASN A 9 12.81 10.20 -7.00
C ASN A 9 12.19 9.02 -7.76
N ALA A 10 10.85 8.96 -7.77
CA ALA A 10 10.08 7.95 -8.48
C ALA A 10 10.50 7.79 -9.95
N LEU A 11 10.87 8.91 -10.59
CA LEU A 11 11.22 8.95 -12.00
C LEU A 11 12.59 8.35 -12.30
N GLU A 12 13.46 8.23 -11.30
CA GLU A 12 14.85 7.80 -11.48
C GLU A 12 15.07 6.37 -10.99
N HIS A 13 14.41 5.97 -9.90
CA HIS A 13 14.71 4.70 -9.24
C HIS A 13 13.61 3.65 -9.34
N PHE A 14 12.42 4.00 -9.85
CA PHE A 14 11.30 3.06 -9.96
C PHE A 14 10.90 2.84 -11.42
N ALA A 15 10.62 1.59 -11.77
CA ALA A 15 10.04 1.22 -13.05
C ALA A 15 8.78 0.36 -12.81
N LEU A 16 7.64 0.78 -13.36
CA LEU A 16 6.46 -0.08 -13.45
C LEU A 16 6.53 -0.81 -14.79
N VAL A 17 6.78 -2.12 -14.74
CA VAL A 17 6.92 -2.96 -15.93
C VAL A 17 5.63 -3.72 -16.15
N ASP A 18 5.16 -3.71 -17.40
CA ASP A 18 4.00 -4.46 -17.86
C ASP A 18 4.45 -5.52 -18.84
N ILE A 19 4.01 -6.77 -18.64
CA ILE A 19 4.41 -7.90 -19.48
C ILE A 19 3.21 -8.37 -20.29
N ARG A 20 3.30 -8.16 -21.61
CA ARG A 20 2.23 -8.33 -22.59
C ARG A 20 2.72 -9.13 -23.79
N ASP A 21 1.81 -9.59 -24.62
CA ASP A 21 2.16 -10.12 -25.93
C ASP A 21 2.49 -8.99 -26.93
N GLU A 22 2.84 -9.36 -28.16
CA GLU A 22 3.21 -8.42 -29.22
C GLU A 22 2.07 -7.48 -29.64
N ASN A 23 0.83 -7.82 -29.34
CA ASN A 23 -0.35 -7.00 -29.61
C ASN A 23 -0.70 -6.07 -28.43
N GLY A 24 0.08 -6.13 -27.35
CA GLY A 24 -0.21 -5.42 -26.11
C GLY A 24 -1.34 -6.07 -25.30
N GLU A 25 -1.75 -7.29 -25.65
CA GLU A 25 -2.77 -8.02 -24.92
C GLU A 25 -2.19 -8.75 -23.72
N ARG A 26 -3.06 -9.08 -22.78
CA ARG A 26 -2.66 -9.76 -21.54
C ARG A 26 -2.28 -11.20 -21.84
N LEU A 27 -1.10 -11.60 -21.38
CA LEU A 27 -0.67 -13.00 -21.43
C LEU A 27 -1.63 -13.90 -20.64
N GLN A 28 -2.08 -14.97 -21.28
CA GLN A 28 -2.93 -15.98 -20.65
C GLN A 28 -2.09 -17.06 -19.98
N SER A 29 -2.70 -17.80 -19.04
CA SER A 29 -2.02 -18.81 -18.21
C SER A 29 -1.28 -19.87 -19.02
N PHE A 30 -1.69 -20.16 -20.25
CA PHE A 30 -1.00 -21.12 -21.11
C PHE A 30 0.29 -20.57 -21.70
N HIS A 31 0.36 -19.27 -22.05
CA HIS A 31 1.60 -18.60 -22.47
C HIS A 31 2.66 -18.61 -21.36
N PHE A 32 2.23 -18.53 -20.10
CA PHE A 32 3.14 -18.56 -18.96
C PHE A 32 3.85 -19.91 -18.79
N ARG A 33 3.31 -21.03 -19.28
CA ARG A 33 3.93 -22.34 -19.07
C ARG A 33 5.28 -22.43 -19.80
N ASP A 34 5.33 -21.95 -21.03
CA ASP A 34 6.53 -22.04 -21.87
C ASP A 34 7.52 -20.91 -21.54
N LEU A 35 7.01 -19.76 -21.11
CA LEU A 35 7.84 -18.60 -20.76
C LEU A 35 8.25 -18.57 -19.28
N HIS A 36 7.75 -19.49 -18.45
CA HIS A 36 7.93 -19.45 -16.99
C HIS A 36 9.37 -19.23 -16.56
N GLY A 37 10.32 -19.94 -17.17
CA GLY A 37 11.75 -19.81 -16.87
C GLY A 37 12.29 -18.41 -17.15
N HIS A 38 11.89 -17.81 -18.28
CA HIS A 38 12.28 -16.45 -18.63
C HIS A 38 11.66 -15.42 -17.67
N PHE A 39 10.38 -15.59 -17.30
CA PHE A 39 9.74 -14.72 -16.31
C PHE A 39 10.45 -14.76 -14.95
N LEU A 40 10.80 -15.95 -14.48
CA LEU A 40 11.55 -16.10 -13.24
C LEU A 40 12.92 -15.43 -13.35
N GLU A 41 13.64 -15.63 -14.46
CA GLU A 41 14.93 -14.97 -14.66
C GLU A 41 14.81 -13.44 -14.60
N TYR A 42 13.80 -12.86 -15.26
CA TYR A 42 13.53 -11.43 -15.21
C TYR A 42 13.18 -10.94 -13.80
N LEU A 43 12.36 -11.68 -13.05
CA LEU A 43 11.97 -11.29 -11.70
C LEU A 43 13.13 -11.46 -10.70
N GLU A 44 13.98 -12.49 -10.85
CA GLU A 44 15.09 -12.76 -9.94
C GLU A 44 16.31 -11.88 -10.21
N ARG A 45 16.69 -11.76 -11.49
CA ARG A 45 17.91 -11.02 -11.91
C ARG A 45 17.64 -9.56 -12.21
N GLY A 46 16.39 -9.21 -12.54
CA GLY A 46 16.08 -7.88 -13.03
C GLY A 46 16.56 -7.66 -14.46
N PHE A 47 16.65 -6.41 -14.86
CA PHE A 47 17.11 -6.01 -16.19
C PHE A 47 17.82 -4.65 -16.14
N PRO A 48 18.76 -4.39 -17.06
CA PRO A 48 19.32 -3.07 -17.24
C PRO A 48 18.33 -2.15 -17.98
N LEU A 49 18.22 -0.91 -17.55
CA LEU A 49 17.45 0.14 -18.22
C LEU A 49 18.24 1.45 -18.19
N MET A 50 17.98 2.33 -19.17
CA MET A 50 18.67 3.61 -19.39
C MET A 50 20.11 3.50 -19.91
N ASP A 51 20.61 4.60 -20.48
CA ASP A 51 21.90 4.68 -21.18
C ASP A 51 23.12 4.38 -20.29
N ASN A 52 22.95 4.41 -18.97
CA ASN A 52 23.98 4.11 -17.98
C ASN A 52 23.91 2.67 -17.43
N ASN A 53 23.12 1.78 -18.05
CA ASN A 53 23.03 0.37 -17.69
C ASN A 53 22.60 0.13 -16.23
N ARG A 54 21.67 0.95 -15.72
CA ARG A 54 21.14 0.83 -14.35
C ARG A 54 20.38 -0.48 -14.20
N ALA A 55 20.78 -1.29 -13.23
CA ALA A 55 20.11 -2.56 -12.93
C ALA A 55 18.85 -2.32 -12.11
N TYR A 56 17.69 -2.62 -12.70
CA TYR A 56 16.39 -2.60 -12.04
C TYR A 56 16.03 -4.01 -11.61
N ARG A 57 15.84 -4.22 -10.31
CA ARG A 57 15.50 -5.51 -9.71
C ARG A 57 14.07 -5.51 -9.23
N TYR A 58 13.43 -6.67 -9.23
CA TYR A 58 12.05 -6.79 -8.77
C TYR A 58 11.92 -6.28 -7.33
N LEU A 59 10.95 -5.42 -7.11
CA LEU A 59 10.64 -4.85 -5.80
C LEU A 59 9.35 -5.43 -5.26
N HIS A 60 8.21 -5.19 -5.92
CA HIS A 60 6.96 -5.81 -5.48
C HIS A 60 5.81 -5.71 -6.49
N HIS A 61 4.64 -6.22 -6.12
CA HIS A 61 3.39 -6.00 -6.84
C HIS A 61 2.19 -5.89 -5.89
N SER A 62 1.11 -5.32 -6.39
CA SER A 62 -0.21 -5.41 -5.77
C SER A 62 -1.08 -6.48 -6.44
N GLN A 63 -2.17 -6.86 -5.78
CA GLN A 63 -3.07 -7.87 -6.33
C GLN A 63 -3.75 -7.41 -7.63
N SER A 64 -4.01 -6.11 -7.79
CA SER A 64 -4.47 -5.55 -9.05
C SER A 64 -3.40 -5.64 -10.14
N GLN A 65 -2.14 -5.41 -9.77
CA GLN A 65 -1.02 -5.47 -10.71
C GLN A 65 -0.73 -6.91 -11.18
N ILE A 66 -0.83 -7.92 -10.30
CA ILE A 66 -0.76 -9.33 -10.75
C ILE A 66 -1.82 -9.62 -11.82
N ARG A 67 -3.05 -9.13 -11.62
CA ARG A 67 -4.14 -9.34 -12.60
C ARG A 67 -3.86 -8.68 -13.95
N SER A 68 -3.11 -7.59 -13.96
CA SER A 68 -2.67 -6.89 -15.16
C SER A 68 -1.25 -7.25 -15.62
N SER A 69 -0.61 -8.28 -15.05
CA SER A 69 0.78 -8.67 -15.37
C SER A 69 1.80 -7.54 -15.18
N GLN A 70 1.58 -6.70 -14.17
CA GLN A 70 2.42 -5.55 -13.84
C GLN A 70 3.24 -5.77 -12.57
N PHE A 71 4.47 -5.25 -12.56
CA PHE A 71 5.40 -5.41 -11.46
C PHE A 71 6.24 -4.14 -11.25
N TRP A 72 6.50 -3.79 -10.00
CA TRP A 72 7.44 -2.74 -9.65
C TRP A 72 8.85 -3.29 -9.61
N PHE A 73 9.75 -2.59 -10.30
CA PHE A 73 11.18 -2.78 -10.21
C PHE A 73 11.84 -1.53 -9.64
N TYR A 74 12.98 -1.73 -8.97
CA TYR A 74 13.72 -0.72 -8.25
C TYR A 74 15.21 -0.77 -8.56
N HIS A 75 15.79 0.40 -8.75
CA HIS A 75 17.22 0.58 -8.91
C HIS A 75 17.85 1.16 -7.65
N HIS A 76 18.72 0.38 -7.01
CA HIS A 76 19.52 0.84 -5.88
C HIS A 76 20.79 1.56 -6.37
N GLU A 77 21.00 2.77 -5.87
CA GLU A 77 22.18 3.59 -6.08
C GLU A 77 22.86 3.85 -4.72
N PRO A 78 24.02 3.22 -4.45
CA PRO A 78 24.69 3.32 -3.15
C PRO A 78 24.95 4.77 -2.74
N GLY A 79 24.54 5.12 -1.51
CA GLY A 79 24.70 6.47 -0.96
C GLY A 79 23.64 7.49 -1.38
N LEU A 80 22.77 7.15 -2.34
CA LEU A 80 21.67 8.01 -2.77
C LEU A 80 20.31 7.51 -2.27
N ASN A 81 20.10 6.19 -2.27
CA ASN A 81 18.84 5.59 -1.86
C ASN A 81 19.04 4.32 -1.01
N ARG A 82 17.95 3.84 -0.41
CA ARG A 82 17.95 2.61 0.38
C ARG A 82 18.19 1.40 -0.54
N SER A 83 18.91 0.41 -0.04
CA SER A 83 18.99 -0.91 -0.65
C SER A 83 17.63 -1.60 -0.67
N LEU A 84 17.51 -2.72 -1.41
CA LEU A 84 16.28 -3.51 -1.43
C LEU A 84 15.91 -4.03 -0.04
N ASP A 85 16.90 -4.50 0.73
CA ASP A 85 16.69 -5.03 2.07
C ASP A 85 16.21 -3.93 3.02
N GLU A 86 16.88 -2.77 3.02
CA GLU A 86 16.46 -1.59 3.77
C GLU A 86 15.07 -1.09 3.33
N ALA A 87 14.71 -1.25 2.05
CA ALA A 87 13.39 -0.90 1.56
C ALA A 87 12.31 -1.83 2.10
N TYR A 88 12.55 -3.14 2.15
CA TYR A 88 11.64 -4.09 2.77
C TYR A 88 11.53 -3.87 4.29
N GLU A 89 12.64 -3.62 4.98
CA GLU A 89 12.64 -3.27 6.40
C GLU A 89 11.80 -2.01 6.68
N TRP A 90 11.96 -0.97 5.86
CA TRP A 90 11.14 0.25 5.96
C TRP A 90 9.65 -0.02 5.72
N MET A 91 9.30 -0.92 4.79
CA MET A 91 7.90 -1.24 4.51
C MET A 91 7.20 -1.88 5.71
N GLY A 92 7.98 -2.52 6.60
CA GLY A 92 7.52 -3.05 7.87
C GLY A 92 7.97 -4.49 8.08
N THR A 93 7.65 -5.02 9.26
CA THR A 93 7.92 -6.42 9.60
C THR A 93 6.71 -7.27 9.24
N PHE A 94 6.91 -8.26 8.38
CA PHE A 94 5.82 -9.13 7.91
C PHE A 94 5.93 -10.59 8.40
N ASP A 95 6.87 -10.87 9.31
CA ASP A 95 7.23 -12.21 9.79
C ASP A 95 6.07 -12.97 10.44
N ALA A 96 5.10 -12.24 10.99
CA ALA A 96 3.91 -12.83 11.61
C ALA A 96 2.94 -13.46 10.60
N GLU A 97 2.95 -13.02 9.33
CA GLU A 97 2.06 -13.55 8.28
C GLU A 97 2.75 -14.63 7.46
N ARG A 98 2.41 -15.88 7.79
CA ARG A 98 2.96 -17.07 7.11
C ARG A 98 2.34 -17.35 5.74
N ASN A 99 1.16 -16.79 5.45
CA ASN A 99 0.54 -16.98 4.15
C ASN A 99 1.17 -16.02 3.13
N VAL A 100 1.89 -16.56 2.15
CA VAL A 100 2.61 -15.80 1.12
C VAL A 100 1.71 -14.78 0.39
N ALA A 101 0.48 -15.17 0.02
CA ALA A 101 -0.43 -14.28 -0.69
C ALA A 101 -0.91 -13.12 0.20
N LYS A 102 -1.20 -13.37 1.49
CA LYS A 102 -1.54 -12.32 2.45
C LYS A 102 -0.33 -11.43 2.74
N ASN A 103 0.85 -12.00 2.91
CA ASN A 103 2.09 -11.28 3.14
C ASN A 103 2.38 -10.29 1.99
N ALA A 104 2.36 -10.79 0.75
CA ALA A 104 2.48 -9.96 -0.44
C ALA A 104 1.41 -8.84 -0.49
N SER A 105 0.16 -9.14 -0.11
CA SER A 105 -0.90 -8.14 -0.05
C SER A 105 -0.68 -7.04 1.00
N ARG A 106 0.03 -7.34 2.10
CA ARG A 106 0.37 -6.39 3.16
C ARG A 106 1.48 -5.45 2.71
N ILE A 107 2.56 -6.00 2.15
CA ILE A 107 3.65 -5.21 1.55
C ILE A 107 3.09 -4.30 0.44
N ALA A 108 2.14 -4.80 -0.37
CA ALA A 108 1.48 -4.04 -1.43
C ALA A 108 0.75 -2.77 -0.95
N LEU A 109 0.41 -2.66 0.34
CA LEU A 109 -0.21 -1.45 0.88
C LEU A 109 0.73 -0.23 0.79
N CYS A 110 2.04 -0.44 0.89
CA CYS A 110 3.06 0.60 0.75
C CYS A 110 3.14 1.18 -0.68
N PHE A 111 2.71 0.39 -1.67
CA PHE A 111 2.70 0.75 -3.09
C PHE A 111 1.41 1.41 -3.55
N SER A 112 0.42 1.51 -2.66
CA SER A 112 -0.84 2.12 -3.04
C SER A 112 -0.69 3.62 -3.32
N THR A 113 -1.40 4.09 -4.34
CA THR A 113 -1.53 5.51 -4.63
C THR A 113 -2.56 6.11 -3.67
N THR A 114 -2.09 6.73 -2.59
CA THR A 114 -2.90 7.61 -1.75
C THR A 114 -2.39 9.03 -1.90
N THR A 115 -3.30 10.00 -1.95
CA THR A 115 -2.95 11.42 -1.76
C THR A 115 -2.58 11.60 -0.29
N PRO A 116 -1.32 11.95 0.05
CA PRO A 116 -0.98 12.33 1.41
C PRO A 116 -1.85 13.52 1.82
N THR A 117 -2.46 13.47 2.99
CA THR A 117 -3.38 14.52 3.46
C THR A 117 -2.80 15.28 4.63
N ILE A 118 -2.75 14.64 5.79
CA ILE A 118 -2.30 15.23 7.05
C ILE A 118 -1.51 14.20 7.84
N GLU A 119 -0.58 14.68 8.64
CA GLU A 119 0.08 13.86 9.65
C GLU A 119 -0.74 13.89 10.92
N ILE A 120 -0.96 12.71 11.52
CA ILE A 120 -1.72 12.56 12.76
C ILE A 120 -0.77 11.98 13.79
N ASP A 121 -0.54 12.76 14.85
CA ASP A 121 0.24 12.30 16.00
C ASP A 121 -0.43 11.04 16.60
N PRO A 122 0.33 9.97 16.85
CA PRO A 122 -0.19 8.72 17.43
C PRO A 122 -1.03 8.91 18.69
N GLN A 123 -0.81 9.97 19.49
CA GLN A 123 -1.59 10.27 20.68
C GLN A 123 -3.09 10.50 20.40
N TYR A 124 -3.43 10.90 19.17
CA TYR A 124 -4.81 11.13 18.73
C TYR A 124 -5.43 9.91 18.04
N VAL A 125 -4.69 8.81 17.92
CA VAL A 125 -5.17 7.56 17.32
C VAL A 125 -5.59 6.61 18.43
N HIS A 126 -6.85 6.20 18.39
CA HIS A 126 -7.45 5.36 19.42
C HIS A 126 -7.88 4.03 18.81
N SER A 127 -7.37 2.93 19.35
CA SER A 127 -7.86 1.59 19.03
C SER A 127 -9.14 1.32 19.82
N ILE A 128 -10.23 0.99 19.11
CA ILE A 128 -11.53 0.66 19.70
C ILE A 128 -11.97 -0.75 19.26
N PRO A 129 -12.70 -1.51 20.11
CA PRO A 129 -13.09 -2.88 19.80
C PRO A 129 -14.14 -2.92 18.70
N ASP A 130 -14.03 -3.87 17.77
CA ASP A 130 -15.07 -4.13 16.78
C ASP A 130 -16.44 -4.42 17.41
N ILE A 131 -17.50 -3.92 16.76
CA ILE A 131 -18.89 -4.25 17.14
C ILE A 131 -19.22 -5.60 16.50
N LYS A 132 -19.59 -6.57 17.32
CA LYS A 132 -19.87 -7.94 16.90
C LYS A 132 -21.22 -8.42 17.40
N THR A 133 -21.71 -9.53 16.86
CA THR A 133 -22.81 -10.29 17.47
C THR A 133 -22.38 -10.82 18.84
N THR A 134 -23.35 -11.12 19.72
CA THR A 134 -23.09 -11.71 21.04
C THR A 134 -22.32 -13.03 20.98
N ASP A 135 -22.50 -13.80 19.90
CA ASP A 135 -21.77 -15.05 19.64
C ASP A 135 -20.43 -14.85 18.89
N GLU A 136 -20.03 -13.59 18.67
CA GLU A 136 -18.82 -13.16 17.95
C GLU A 136 -18.65 -13.67 16.51
N LYS A 137 -19.66 -14.30 15.92
CA LYS A 137 -19.55 -14.86 14.56
C LYS A 137 -19.57 -13.83 13.46
N LEU A 138 -20.20 -12.68 13.68
CA LEU A 138 -20.30 -11.61 12.70
C LEU A 138 -19.73 -10.30 13.26
N VAL A 139 -19.01 -9.58 12.41
CA VAL A 139 -18.41 -8.30 12.72
C VAL A 139 -19.13 -7.21 11.92
N PHE A 140 -19.83 -6.32 12.60
CA PHE A 140 -20.62 -5.25 11.97
C PHE A 140 -19.76 -4.06 11.52
N THR A 141 -18.57 -3.91 12.08
CA THR A 141 -17.69 -2.77 11.83
C THR A 141 -16.38 -3.15 11.15
N ASP A 142 -16.35 -4.29 10.45
CA ASP A 142 -15.12 -4.74 9.82
C ASP A 142 -14.64 -3.71 8.78
N GLY A 143 -13.47 -3.10 9.04
CA GLY A 143 -12.91 -2.07 8.17
C GLY A 143 -13.48 -0.66 8.39
N CYS A 144 -14.30 -0.45 9.43
CA CYS A 144 -15.04 0.80 9.64
C CYS A 144 -14.70 1.48 10.99
N GLY A 145 -14.01 2.62 10.92
CA GLY A 145 -13.69 3.47 12.07
C GLY A 145 -14.47 4.78 12.08
N THR A 146 -14.07 5.70 12.95
CA THR A 146 -14.64 7.05 13.04
C THR A 146 -13.57 8.13 13.23
N LEU A 147 -13.88 9.37 12.89
CA LEU A 147 -13.03 10.52 13.16
C LEU A 147 -13.83 11.72 13.69
N SER A 148 -13.15 12.60 14.42
CA SER A 148 -13.77 13.84 14.91
C SER A 148 -14.01 14.85 13.78
N GLU A 149 -14.95 15.77 14.00
CA GLU A 149 -15.24 16.85 13.05
C GLU A 149 -14.02 17.73 12.77
N LYS A 150 -13.20 17.99 13.80
CA LYS A 150 -11.97 18.77 13.67
C LYS A 150 -10.97 18.08 12.74
N LEU A 151 -10.75 16.77 12.93
CA LEU A 151 -9.88 15.98 12.04
C LEU A 151 -10.43 15.98 10.60
N SER A 152 -11.75 15.86 10.44
CA SER A 152 -12.42 15.90 9.13
C SER A 152 -12.19 17.24 8.43
N HIS A 153 -12.29 18.34 9.17
CA HIS A 153 -12.08 19.69 8.62
C HIS A 153 -10.68 19.84 8.03
N ASP A 154 -9.65 19.40 8.75
CA ASP A 154 -8.26 19.51 8.29
C ASP A 154 -7.99 18.65 7.06
N ILE A 155 -8.56 17.44 7.01
CA ILE A 155 -8.48 16.57 5.81
C ILE A 155 -9.15 17.26 4.61
N ARG A 156 -10.32 17.87 4.78
CA ARG A 156 -11.02 18.60 3.70
C ARG A 156 -10.17 19.75 3.17
N LYS A 157 -9.58 20.52 4.09
CA LYS A 157 -8.70 21.65 3.76
C LYS A 157 -7.47 21.18 2.98
N SER A 158 -6.82 20.11 3.42
CA SER A 158 -5.66 19.52 2.74
C SER A 158 -6.02 19.01 1.33
N LEU A 159 -7.17 18.35 1.17
CA LEU A 159 -7.62 17.84 -0.11
C LEU A 159 -8.19 18.91 -1.06
N GLY A 160 -8.45 20.13 -0.59
CA GLY A 160 -9.18 21.15 -1.35
C GLY A 160 -10.61 20.69 -1.73
N LYS A 161 -11.22 19.82 -0.92
CA LYS A 161 -12.54 19.21 -1.21
C LYS A 161 -13.63 19.77 -0.31
N GLY A 162 -14.86 19.72 -0.84
CA GLY A 162 -16.07 20.06 -0.08
C GLY A 162 -16.35 19.09 1.08
N PRO A 163 -17.44 19.32 1.83
CA PRO A 163 -17.83 18.47 2.96
C PRO A 163 -17.94 16.99 2.58
N PHE A 164 -17.38 16.11 3.41
CA PHE A 164 -17.58 14.66 3.32
C PHE A 164 -18.01 14.08 4.66
N SER A 165 -18.82 13.02 4.62
CA SER A 165 -19.23 12.28 5.82
C SER A 165 -18.39 11.03 6.07
N VAL A 166 -17.73 10.52 5.03
CA VAL A 166 -16.89 9.32 5.06
C VAL A 166 -15.68 9.52 4.17
N VAL A 167 -14.53 9.00 4.58
CA VAL A 167 -13.32 8.94 3.76
C VAL A 167 -12.68 7.55 3.85
N GLN A 168 -12.21 7.05 2.71
CA GLN A 168 -11.35 5.88 2.68
C GLN A 168 -9.92 6.31 2.98
N PHE A 169 -9.27 5.65 3.94
CA PHE A 169 -7.96 6.07 4.42
C PHE A 169 -6.97 4.89 4.46
N ARG A 170 -5.70 5.27 4.54
CA ARG A 170 -4.61 4.41 4.99
C ARG A 170 -3.79 5.19 6.00
N TYR A 171 -3.49 4.59 7.13
CA TYR A 171 -2.66 5.16 8.18
C TYR A 171 -1.80 4.04 8.76
N ALA A 172 -0.47 4.14 8.63
CA ALA A 172 0.44 3.05 8.98
C ALA A 172 -0.02 1.71 8.37
N GLY A 173 -0.14 0.65 9.17
CA GLY A 173 -0.69 -0.66 8.78
C GLY A 173 -2.22 -0.72 8.69
N ALA A 174 -2.93 0.33 9.15
CA ALA A 174 -4.39 0.37 9.16
C ALA A 174 -4.97 0.83 7.81
N LYS A 175 -6.01 0.14 7.36
CA LYS A 175 -6.79 0.47 6.15
C LYS A 175 -8.28 0.25 6.40
N GLY A 176 -9.09 1.18 5.89
CA GLY A 176 -10.53 1.05 5.91
C GLY A 176 -11.25 2.32 5.47
N VAL A 177 -12.46 2.49 5.98
CA VAL A 177 -13.22 3.73 5.91
C VAL A 177 -13.41 4.31 7.30
N VAL A 178 -13.45 5.62 7.39
CA VAL A 178 -13.73 6.34 8.63
C VAL A 178 -14.83 7.35 8.38
N SER A 179 -15.85 7.37 9.25
CA SER A 179 -16.96 8.32 9.19
C SER A 179 -16.78 9.43 10.22
N VAL A 180 -17.30 10.62 9.90
CA VAL A 180 -17.32 11.74 10.84
C VAL A 180 -18.32 11.44 11.95
N ASN A 181 -17.86 11.45 13.21
CA ASN A 181 -18.71 11.24 14.38
C ASN A 181 -18.73 12.51 15.25
N PRO A 182 -19.83 13.28 15.23
CA PRO A 182 -19.99 14.49 16.04
C PRO A 182 -19.90 14.23 17.56
N GLN A 183 -20.18 13.00 18.00
CA GLN A 183 -20.16 12.63 19.42
C GLN A 183 -18.75 12.48 19.99
N LEU A 184 -17.70 12.50 19.16
CA LEU A 184 -16.30 12.43 19.62
C LEU A 184 -15.82 13.73 20.27
N GLY A 185 -16.64 14.78 20.26
CA GLY A 185 -16.33 16.09 20.84
C GLY A 185 -15.37 16.92 19.99
N PRO A 186 -14.91 18.08 20.52
CA PRO A 186 -14.12 19.06 19.76
C PRO A 186 -12.64 18.67 19.56
N GLY A 187 -12.21 17.55 20.17
CA GLY A 187 -10.83 17.10 20.13
C GLY A 187 -10.39 16.53 18.78
N TYR A 188 -9.09 16.29 18.64
CA TYR A 188 -8.53 15.55 17.51
C TYR A 188 -8.60 14.06 17.83
N ARG A 189 -9.38 13.28 17.07
CA ARG A 189 -9.52 11.83 17.30
C ARG A 189 -9.69 11.07 16.01
N LEU A 190 -8.88 10.04 15.84
CA LEU A 190 -9.04 9.00 14.85
C LEU A 190 -9.28 7.67 15.58
N CYS A 191 -10.47 7.11 15.48
CA CYS A 191 -10.80 5.83 16.10
C CYS A 191 -10.72 4.71 15.06
N ILE A 192 -9.71 3.85 15.21
CA ILE A 192 -9.48 2.68 14.36
C ILE A 192 -9.82 1.39 15.12
N ARG A 193 -10.12 0.32 14.40
CA ARG A 193 -10.49 -0.98 14.96
C ARG A 193 -9.44 -2.03 14.67
N ARG A 194 -9.42 -3.09 15.47
CA ARG A 194 -8.46 -4.19 15.30
C ARG A 194 -8.58 -4.84 13.92
N SER A 195 -9.78 -4.96 13.37
CA SER A 195 -9.94 -5.53 12.02
C SER A 195 -9.34 -4.65 10.91
N MET A 196 -9.12 -3.36 11.16
CA MET A 196 -8.57 -2.41 10.20
C MET A 196 -7.05 -2.50 10.12
N ASP A 197 -6.41 -2.89 11.22
CA ASP A 197 -4.97 -3.08 11.30
C ASP A 197 -4.56 -4.36 10.55
N LYS A 198 -3.59 -4.22 9.64
CA LYS A 198 -3.16 -5.31 8.76
C LYS A 198 -1.81 -5.89 9.14
N PHE A 199 -1.01 -5.22 9.96
CA PHE A 199 0.26 -5.73 10.48
C PHE A 199 0.84 -4.79 11.53
#